data_AF-A0A5B8QZD0-F1
#
_entry.id   AF-A0A5B8QZD0-F1
#
_cell.length_a   1.000
_cell.length_b   1.000
_cell.length_c   1.000
_cell.angle_alpha   90.00
_cell.angle_beta   90.00
_cell.angle_gamma   90.00
#
_symmetry.space_group_name_H-M   'P 1'
#
loop_
_entity.id
_entity.type
_entity.pdbx_description
1 polymer ?
#
loop_
_entity_poly.entity_id
_entity_poly.type
_entity_poly.pdbx_seq_one_letter_code
_entity_poly.pdbx_strand_id
1 'polypeptide(L)'
;MARQVTYTFKGETKTIAFSYDKHRDLYEAVAEAEGIDLTKFLAMEQQIAMTSRKGAKAEKDYRKVEFARFGFSNIHFVRDEEPEA
;
A
#
# COMPACT_ATOMS: atom_id res chain seq x y z
N MET A 1 -16.95 -1.01 11.42
CA MET A 1 -17.15 -1.16 9.96
C MET A 1 -15.90 -1.78 9.38
N ALA A 2 -15.99 -3.00 8.85
CA ALA A 2 -14.87 -3.67 8.22
C ALA A 2 -14.61 -2.97 6.88
N ARG A 3 -13.49 -2.26 6.77
CA ARG A 3 -13.06 -1.75 5.46
C ARG A 3 -12.44 -2.94 4.74
N GLN A 4 -12.70 -3.11 3.46
CA GLN A 4 -12.01 -4.13 2.68
C GLN A 4 -11.04 -3.46 1.72
N VAL A 5 -10.00 -4.17 1.32
CA VAL A 5 -9.02 -3.70 0.36
C VAL A 5 -8.89 -4.73 -0.71
N THR A 6 -9.06 -4.31 -1.94
CA THR A 6 -8.83 -5.13 -3.11
C THR A 6 -7.52 -4.71 -3.75
N TYR A 7 -6.75 -5.71 -4.17
CA TYR A 7 -5.51 -5.52 -4.89
C TYR A 7 -5.32 -6.66 -5.89
N THR A 8 -4.56 -6.41 -6.93
CA THR A 8 -4.10 -7.43 -7.87
C THR A 8 -2.65 -7.73 -7.56
N PHE A 9 -2.32 -8.96 -7.19
CA PHE A 9 -0.95 -9.41 -6.96
C PHE A 9 -0.59 -10.50 -7.95
N LYS A 10 0.46 -10.29 -8.75
CA LYS A 10 0.94 -11.25 -9.78
C LYS A 10 -0.15 -11.77 -10.73
N GLY A 11 -1.17 -10.96 -11.01
CA GLY A 11 -2.30 -11.31 -11.87
C GLY A 11 -3.50 -11.91 -11.15
N GLU A 12 -3.44 -12.13 -9.84
CA GLU A 12 -4.56 -12.56 -9.02
C GLU A 12 -5.16 -11.38 -8.26
N THR A 13 -6.45 -11.12 -8.48
CA THR A 13 -7.18 -10.12 -7.70
C THR A 13 -7.66 -10.74 -6.39
N LYS A 14 -7.24 -10.15 -5.28
CA LYS A 14 -7.56 -10.59 -3.92
C LYS A 14 -8.19 -9.46 -3.14
N THR A 15 -9.08 -9.81 -2.22
CA THR A 15 -9.74 -8.88 -1.32
C THR A 15 -9.49 -9.31 0.11
N ILE A 16 -8.98 -8.39 0.93
CA ILE A 16 -8.63 -8.62 2.33
C ILE A 16 -9.43 -7.67 3.23
N ALA A 17 -9.68 -8.11 4.46
CA ALA A 17 -10.24 -7.25 5.48
C ALA A 17 -9.16 -6.30 5.99
N PHE A 18 -9.46 -5.00 5.94
CA PHE A 18 -8.63 -3.90 6.41
C PHE A 18 -9.16 -3.33 7.73
N SER A 19 -8.26 -3.10 8.68
CA SER A 19 -8.57 -2.44 9.95
C SER A 19 -7.53 -1.36 10.25
N TYR A 20 -8.00 -0.12 10.43
CA TYR A 20 -7.16 1.03 10.85
C TYR A 20 -6.53 0.85 12.23
N ASP A 21 -7.05 -0.10 13.02
CA ASP A 21 -6.52 -0.48 14.33
C ASP A 21 -5.17 -1.22 14.20
N LYS A 22 -5.00 -1.98 13.11
CA LYS A 22 -3.79 -2.77 12.84
C LYS A 22 -2.89 -2.18 11.77
N HIS A 23 -3.45 -1.53 10.75
CA HIS A 23 -2.69 -1.02 9.62
C HIS A 23 -2.95 0.48 9.43
N ARG A 24 -1.90 1.27 9.27
CA ARG A 24 -2.04 2.70 8.97
C ARG A 24 -2.39 2.99 7.52
N ASP A 25 -1.98 2.11 6.62
CA ASP A 25 -2.09 2.30 5.17
C ASP A 25 -2.49 1.02 4.44
N LEU A 26 -3.15 1.19 3.28
CA LEU A 26 -3.50 0.13 2.32
C LEU A 26 -2.33 -0.81 2.03
N TYR A 27 -1.17 -0.18 1.78
CA TYR A 27 0.09 -0.81 1.43
C TYR A 27 0.56 -1.79 2.51
N GLU A 28 0.40 -1.39 3.78
CA GLU A 28 0.75 -2.20 4.94
C GLU A 28 -0.16 -3.41 5.08
N ALA A 29 -1.46 -3.22 4.87
CA ALA A 29 -2.42 -4.32 4.92
C ALA A 29 -2.21 -5.35 3.81
N VAL A 30 -2.01 -4.92 2.55
CA VAL A 30 -1.81 -5.87 1.43
C VAL A 30 -0.47 -6.58 1.53
N ALA A 31 0.54 -5.92 2.09
CA ALA A 31 1.84 -6.55 2.30
C ALA A 31 1.78 -7.57 3.44
N GLU A 32 1.18 -7.23 4.58
CA GLU A 32 1.00 -8.19 5.68
C GLU A 32 0.17 -9.41 5.26
N ALA A 33 -0.90 -9.19 4.47
CA ALA A 33 -1.74 -10.28 3.96
C ALA A 33 -1.01 -11.23 3.02
N GLU A 34 -0.08 -10.74 2.21
CA GLU A 34 0.78 -11.57 1.35
C GLU A 34 2.08 -12.02 2.05
N GLY A 35 2.34 -11.59 3.29
CA GLY A 35 3.60 -11.85 4.01
C GLY A 35 4.81 -11.12 3.43
N ILE A 36 4.59 -9.99 2.74
CA ILE A 36 5.64 -9.13 2.20
C ILE A 36 6.16 -8.19 3.29
N ASP A 37 7.46 -8.24 3.51
CA ASP A 37 8.15 -7.41 4.48
C ASP A 37 8.36 -5.98 3.96
N LEU A 38 7.54 -5.04 4.46
CA LEU A 38 7.69 -3.61 4.18
C LEU A 38 8.78 -2.94 5.01
N THR A 39 9.47 -3.64 5.92
CA THR A 39 10.53 -3.03 6.74
C THR A 39 11.64 -2.48 5.84
N LYS A 40 12.01 -3.21 4.78
CA LYS A 40 12.97 -2.75 3.78
C LYS A 40 12.46 -1.54 3.00
N PHE A 41 11.18 -1.57 2.66
CA PHE A 41 10.52 -0.48 1.96
C PHE A 41 10.53 0.80 2.81
N LEU A 42 10.15 0.73 4.09
CA LEU A 42 10.16 1.85 5.02
C LEU A 42 11.57 2.39 5.28
N ALA A 43 12.56 1.49 5.44
CA ALA A 43 13.95 1.88 5.60
C ALA A 43 14.48 2.64 4.38
N MET A 44 14.15 2.16 3.18
CA MET A 44 14.56 2.81 1.94
C MET A 44 13.80 4.11 1.69
N GLU A 45 12.50 4.19 2.02
CA GLU A 45 11.72 5.42 1.97
C GLU A 45 12.32 6.48 2.90
N GLN A 46 12.65 6.13 4.14
CA GLN A 46 13.35 7.04 5.07
C GLN A 46 14.69 7.52 4.51
N GLN A 47 15.46 6.63 3.90
CA GLN A 47 16.75 7.01 3.30
C GLN A 47 16.56 7.97 2.12
N ILE A 48 15.55 7.74 1.28
CA ILE A 48 15.19 8.63 0.16
C ILE A 48 14.71 9.98 0.69
N ALA A 49 13.88 10.00 1.74
CA ALA A 49 13.42 11.22 2.40
C ALA A 49 14.60 12.04 2.95
N MET A 50 15.58 11.38 3.57
CA MET A 50 16.78 12.04 4.10
C MET A 50 17.74 12.55 3.01
N THR A 51 17.85 11.83 1.89
CA THR A 51 18.80 12.17 0.82
C THR A 51 18.19 13.17 -0.18
N SER A 52 16.87 13.21 -0.31
CA SER A 52 16.17 14.01 -1.30
C SER A 52 15.80 15.39 -0.74
N ARG A 53 16.41 16.46 -1.28
CA ARG A 53 15.98 17.86 -1.05
C ARG A 53 14.51 18.15 -1.41
N LYS A 54 13.85 17.23 -2.13
CA LYS A 54 12.41 17.24 -2.50
C LYS A 54 11.74 15.91 -2.08
N GLY A 55 11.91 15.49 -0.82
CA GLY A 55 11.50 14.19 -0.27
C GLY A 55 10.12 13.69 -0.73
N ALA A 56 9.09 14.53 -0.62
CA ALA A 56 7.71 14.14 -0.92
C ALA A 56 7.45 13.62 -2.35
N LYS A 57 8.26 14.03 -3.35
CA LYS A 57 8.10 13.52 -4.73
C LYS A 57 8.82 12.20 -4.92
N ALA A 58 10.02 12.07 -4.37
CA ALA A 58 10.84 10.86 -4.50
C ALA A 58 10.24 9.69 -3.71
N GLU A 59 9.69 9.95 -2.53
CA GLU A 59 8.98 8.95 -1.71
C GLU A 59 7.75 8.39 -2.44
N LYS A 60 6.94 9.26 -3.06
CA LYS A 60 5.76 8.83 -3.84
C LYS A 60 6.11 8.00 -5.07
N ASP A 61 7.18 8.38 -5.77
CA ASP A 61 7.63 7.65 -6.95
C ASP A 61 8.18 6.28 -6.54
N TYR A 62 9.02 6.24 -5.49
CA TYR A 62 9.55 5.02 -4.91
C TYR A 62 8.46 4.06 -4.44
N ARG A 63 7.42 4.56 -3.75
CA ARG A 63 6.22 3.75 -3.41
C ARG A 63 5.64 3.06 -4.64
N LYS A 64 5.38 3.82 -5.70
CA LYS A 64 4.77 3.25 -6.91
C LYS A 64 5.67 2.22 -7.57
N VAL A 65 6.97 2.51 -7.69
CA VAL A 65 7.94 1.63 -8.33
C VAL A 65 8.11 0.33 -7.53
N GLU A 66 8.28 0.42 -6.21
CA GLU A 66 8.54 -0.77 -5.40
C GLU A 66 7.28 -1.65 -5.30
N PHE A 67 6.09 -1.07 -5.17
CA PHE A 67 4.84 -1.84 -5.21
C PHE A 67 4.60 -2.51 -6.57
N ALA A 68 4.89 -1.80 -7.68
CA ALA A 68 4.86 -2.41 -9.00
C ALA A 68 5.89 -3.54 -9.13
N ARG A 69 7.07 -3.38 -8.53
CA ARG A 69 8.15 -4.39 -8.53
C ARG A 69 7.80 -5.63 -7.72
N PHE A 70 7.10 -5.48 -6.60
CA PHE A 70 6.53 -6.60 -5.85
C PHE A 70 5.45 -7.34 -6.65
N GLY A 71 4.88 -6.71 -7.67
CA GLY A 71 3.80 -7.27 -8.49
C GLY A 71 2.42 -6.89 -7.98
N PHE A 72 2.32 -5.89 -7.10
CA PHE A 72 1.06 -5.30 -6.72
C PHE A 72 0.60 -4.29 -7.76
N SER A 73 -0.68 -4.33 -8.08
CA SER A 73 -1.37 -3.43 -9.00
C SER A 73 -2.79 -3.22 -8.49
N ASN A 74 -3.45 -2.13 -8.89
CA ASN A 74 -4.85 -1.85 -8.55
C ASN A 74 -5.19 -1.97 -7.05
N ILE A 75 -4.35 -1.45 -6.16
CA ILE A 75 -4.67 -1.41 -4.73
C ILE A 75 -5.69 -0.30 -4.48
N HIS A 76 -6.89 -0.65 -4.03
CA HIS A 76 -7.93 0.30 -3.67
C HIS A 76 -8.76 -0.18 -2.47
N PHE A 77 -9.33 0.78 -1.72
CA PHE A 77 -10.33 0.44 -0.72
C PHE A 77 -11.61 -0.03 -1.40
N VAL A 78 -12.16 -1.14 -0.91
CA VAL A 78 -13.56 -1.50 -1.06
C VAL A 78 -14.26 -0.89 0.14
N ARG A 79 -14.84 0.28 -0.10
CA ARG A 79 -15.64 0.99 0.87
C ARG A 79 -17.09 0.80 0.45
N ASP A 80 -17.89 0.13 1.28
CA ASP A 80 -19.36 0.04 1.11
C ASP A 80 -20.06 1.39 1.39
N GLU A 81 -19.41 2.52 1.12
CA GLU A 81 -20.06 3.83 1.14
C GLU A 81 -19.96 4.42 -0.25
N GLU A 82 -20.99 4.17 -1.04
CA GLU A 82 -21.63 5.27 -1.75
C GLU A 82 -21.86 6.43 -0.76
N PRO A 83 -21.37 7.63 -1.02
CA PRO A 83 -22.16 8.80 -0.76
C PRO A 83 -23.03 9.01 -2.02
N GLU A 84 -24.14 8.28 -2.09
CA GLU A 84 -25.33 8.83 -2.72
C GLU A 84 -25.85 9.97 -1.82
N ALA A 85 -26.34 11.02 -2.47
CA ALA A 85 -26.96 12.26 -1.96
C ALA A 85 -26.05 13.50 -1.83
#